data_AF-B3RYU0-F1
#
_entry.id   AF-B3RYU0-F1
#
_cell.length_a   1.000
_cell.length_b   1.000
_cell.length_c   1.000
_cell.angle_alpha   90.00
_cell.angle_beta   90.00
_cell.angle_gamma   90.00
#
_symmetry.space_group_name_H-M   'P 1'
#
loop_
_entity.id
_entity.type
_entity.pdbx_description
1 polymer ?
#
loop_
_entity_poly.entity_id
_entity_poly.type
_entity_poly.pdbx_seq_one_letter_code
_entity_poly.pdbx_strand_id
1 'polypeptide(L)'
;MSTDDVQCINCTNPIGCNVYVQCNECEDFILCLHCFSHGVELGSHTRDHGYMIMDNGTFPLMDCNWLAIEELALLEAIEQHGMGNWDGAADQLRTKTPRESREHYENYYVYGNIGKATRAEKRVHPVDHVQSSVATQCEANTEANENMTLEEQQELGYMPLRDDFEREFKNEAEELVTEISFSNDEPKLESGMLNYKIAQTEIYCRDLKDRQRRKNIARQADLLSGKHKRNVIRRKLSKEENFKPDGNRSNGDLFNNIKHCKGFSLLSINEKKLCHALSLKPPVYISVKTSILKEFATKRHKLPMGGGIGIKIEKAKRQQILKFLNESGVIKFPSNGK
;
A
#
# COMPACT_ATOMS: atom_id res chain seq x y z
N MET A 1 27.30 -5.84 -3.39
CA MET A 1 28.05 -7.11 -3.12
C MET A 1 28.50 -7.09 -1.67
N SER A 2 28.25 -8.14 -0.89
CA SER A 2 28.61 -8.18 0.54
C SER A 2 30.14 -8.13 0.72
N THR A 3 30.65 -7.01 1.21
CA THR A 3 32.07 -6.76 1.50
C THR A 3 32.56 -7.46 2.79
N ASP A 4 31.75 -8.33 3.37
CA ASP A 4 31.98 -8.88 4.72
C ASP A 4 32.83 -10.17 4.74
N ASP A 5 33.18 -10.77 3.60
CA ASP A 5 33.74 -12.14 3.56
C ASP A 5 35.18 -12.28 3.06
N VAL A 6 35.96 -11.19 2.94
CA VAL A 6 37.38 -11.33 2.53
C VAL A 6 38.26 -11.62 3.74
N GLN A 7 38.89 -12.80 3.77
CA GLN A 7 39.78 -13.26 4.83
C GLN A 7 41.19 -13.52 4.31
N CYS A 8 42.20 -13.26 5.14
CA CYS A 8 43.58 -13.60 4.81
C CYS A 8 43.77 -15.11 4.89
N ILE A 9 44.25 -15.74 3.80
CA ILE A 9 44.43 -17.19 3.74
C ILE A 9 45.44 -17.72 4.77
N ASN A 10 46.40 -16.89 5.18
CA ASN A 10 47.45 -17.29 6.11
C ASN A 10 47.04 -17.11 7.58
N CYS A 11 46.65 -15.90 7.97
CA CYS A 11 46.34 -15.60 9.38
C CYS A 11 44.87 -15.72 9.75
N THR A 12 44.00 -16.05 8.79
CA THR A 12 42.53 -16.21 8.90
C THR A 12 41.78 -15.01 9.45
N ASN A 13 42.47 -13.91 9.75
CA ASN A 13 41.85 -12.67 10.18
C ASN A 13 41.02 -12.07 9.04
N PRO A 14 39.82 -11.54 9.35
CA PRO A 14 39.02 -10.81 8.37
C PRO A 14 39.74 -9.53 7.95
N ILE A 15 39.78 -9.31 6.63
CA ILE A 15 40.39 -8.12 6.02
C ILE A 15 39.37 -6.97 6.02
N GLY A 16 38.09 -7.28 5.83
CA GLY A 16 37.01 -6.29 5.77
C GLY A 16 37.21 -5.31 4.61
N CYS A 17 36.98 -4.02 4.84
CA CYS A 17 37.14 -2.98 3.82
C CYS A 17 38.59 -2.53 3.59
N ASN A 18 39.60 -3.16 4.21
CA ASN A 18 40.99 -2.74 4.05
C ASN A 18 41.60 -3.24 2.73
N VAL A 19 42.66 -2.56 2.29
CA VAL A 19 43.48 -2.97 1.15
C VAL A 19 44.13 -4.33 1.41
N TYR A 20 44.14 -5.19 0.38
CA TYR A 20 44.75 -6.51 0.43
C TYR A 20 45.47 -6.88 -0.86
N VAL A 21 46.20 -7.99 -0.83
CA VAL A 21 46.93 -8.51 -1.98
C VAL A 21 46.27 -9.80 -2.46
N GLN A 22 45.98 -9.86 -3.75
CA GLN A 22 45.50 -11.06 -4.43
C GLN A 22 46.60 -11.57 -5.36
N CYS A 23 46.95 -12.85 -5.22
CA CYS A 23 47.86 -13.51 -6.16
C CYS A 23 47.19 -13.61 -7.55
N ASN A 24 47.94 -13.34 -8.61
CA ASN A 24 47.45 -13.45 -9.99
C ASN A 24 47.66 -14.85 -10.59
N GLU A 25 48.43 -15.69 -9.92
CA GLU A 25 48.79 -17.05 -10.38
C GLU A 25 48.09 -18.16 -9.58
N CYS A 26 47.67 -17.87 -8.35
CA CYS A 26 47.01 -18.82 -7.47
C CYS A 26 45.53 -18.50 -7.34
N GLU A 27 44.68 -19.51 -7.46
CA GLU A 27 43.23 -19.38 -7.29
C GLU A 27 42.88 -19.06 -5.83
N ASP A 28 42.03 -18.04 -5.64
CA ASP A 28 41.53 -17.56 -4.34
C ASP A 28 42.60 -17.30 -3.26
N PHE A 29 43.83 -16.97 -3.68
CA PHE A 29 44.94 -16.73 -2.76
C PHE A 29 45.03 -15.25 -2.38
N ILE A 30 44.49 -14.93 -1.21
CA ILE A 30 44.39 -13.56 -0.69
C ILE A 30 45.21 -13.41 0.59
N LEU A 31 46.07 -12.39 0.64
CA LEU A 31 46.87 -12.04 1.80
C LEU A 31 46.53 -10.64 2.30
N CYS A 32 46.45 -10.47 3.62
CA CYS A 32 46.54 -9.14 4.20
C CYS A 32 47.96 -8.56 3.99
N LEU A 33 48.07 -7.24 4.01
CA LEU A 33 49.35 -6.54 3.78
C LEU A 33 50.48 -7.03 4.70
N HIS A 34 50.15 -7.38 5.95
CA HIS A 34 51.13 -7.89 6.91
C HIS A 34 51.66 -9.28 6.52
N CYS A 35 50.80 -10.22 6.12
CA CYS A 35 51.26 -11.55 5.69
C CYS A 35 52.04 -11.46 4.38
N PHE A 36 51.60 -10.59 3.46
CA PHE A 36 52.31 -10.32 2.23
C PHE A 36 53.71 -9.74 2.48
N SER A 37 53.86 -8.77 3.38
CA SER A 37 55.16 -8.15 3.69
C SER A 37 56.16 -9.13 4.34
N HIS A 38 55.67 -10.20 4.96
CA HIS A 38 56.51 -11.26 5.52
C HIS A 38 56.91 -12.32 4.48
N GLY A 39 56.47 -12.20 3.23
CA GLY A 39 56.78 -13.13 2.16
C GLY A 39 56.26 -14.54 2.44
N VAL A 40 55.02 -14.63 2.92
CA VAL A 40 54.37 -15.92 3.23
C VAL A 40 54.23 -16.75 1.97
N GLU A 41 54.65 -18.01 2.06
CA GLU A 41 54.54 -19.02 1.01
C GLU A 41 53.72 -20.19 1.54
N LEU A 42 52.72 -20.65 0.79
CA LEU A 42 51.78 -21.67 1.24
C LEU A 42 51.32 -22.52 0.06
N GLY A 43 51.46 -23.84 0.17
CA GLY A 43 51.09 -24.77 -0.91
C GLY A 43 51.93 -24.53 -2.17
N SER A 44 51.26 -24.23 -3.28
CA SER A 44 51.90 -23.89 -4.57
C SER A 44 52.22 -22.40 -4.72
N HIS A 45 51.81 -21.55 -3.76
CA HIS A 45 52.10 -20.12 -3.81
C HIS A 45 53.54 -19.83 -3.40
N THR A 46 54.23 -19.00 -4.19
CA THR A 46 55.57 -18.47 -3.87
C THR A 46 55.55 -16.95 -3.80
N ARG A 47 56.48 -16.37 -3.04
CA ARG A 47 56.54 -14.91 -2.81
C ARG A 47 56.81 -14.09 -4.09
N ASP A 48 57.32 -14.75 -5.12
CA ASP A 48 57.72 -14.15 -6.39
C ASP A 48 56.58 -14.15 -7.43
N HIS A 49 55.41 -14.72 -7.10
CA HIS A 49 54.25 -14.69 -7.99
C HIS A 49 53.78 -13.26 -8.26
N GLY A 50 53.29 -13.03 -9.48
CA GLY A 50 52.59 -11.80 -9.83
C GLY A 50 51.39 -11.58 -8.92
N TYR A 51 51.16 -10.33 -8.50
CA TYR A 51 50.08 -9.98 -7.58
C TYR A 51 49.38 -8.69 -7.99
N MET A 52 48.16 -8.50 -7.47
CA MET A 52 47.38 -7.28 -7.57
C MET A 52 47.05 -6.75 -6.18
N ILE A 53 47.06 -5.43 -6.05
CA ILE A 53 46.60 -4.73 -4.85
C ILE A 53 45.13 -4.38 -5.05
N MET A 54 44.29 -4.88 -4.15
CA MET A 54 42.84 -4.69 -4.17
C MET A 54 42.45 -3.69 -3.09
N ASP A 55 41.72 -2.64 -3.47
CA ASP A 55 41.13 -1.66 -2.55
C ASP A 55 39.60 -1.77 -2.63
N ASN A 56 38.96 -1.86 -1.47
CA ASN A 56 37.50 -1.99 -1.34
C ASN A 56 36.78 -0.63 -1.39
N GLY A 57 37.31 0.33 -2.14
CA GLY A 57 36.69 1.64 -2.34
C GLY A 57 36.85 2.59 -1.15
N THR A 58 37.93 2.46 -0.38
CA THR A 58 38.22 3.31 0.80
C THR A 58 38.91 4.63 0.45
N PHE A 59 38.82 5.07 -0.80
CA PHE A 59 39.41 6.29 -1.32
C PHE A 59 38.33 7.24 -1.86
N PRO A 60 38.54 8.56 -1.83
CA PRO A 60 37.57 9.51 -2.37
C PRO A 60 37.55 9.52 -3.91
N LEU A 61 36.36 9.65 -4.51
CA LEU A 61 36.19 9.75 -5.97
C LEU A 61 35.93 11.18 -6.44
N MET A 62 34.83 11.79 -5.96
CA MET A 62 34.37 13.10 -6.42
C MET A 62 34.65 14.19 -5.39
N ASP A 63 34.28 13.93 -4.14
CA ASP A 63 34.48 14.81 -3.00
C ASP A 63 35.43 14.13 -2.01
N CYS A 64 36.31 14.89 -1.37
CA CYS A 64 37.22 14.36 -0.36
C CYS A 64 36.50 13.77 0.86
N ASN A 65 35.25 14.16 1.09
CA ASN A 65 34.41 13.66 2.18
C ASN A 65 33.61 12.42 1.79
N TRP A 66 33.66 11.95 0.54
CA TRP A 66 32.89 10.82 0.04
C TRP A 66 33.80 9.73 -0.50
N LEU A 67 33.76 8.54 0.14
CA LEU A 67 34.53 7.38 -0.30
C LEU A 67 33.84 6.70 -1.49
N ALA A 68 34.61 6.03 -2.35
CA ALA A 68 34.10 5.30 -3.50
C ALA A 68 33.04 4.25 -3.10
N ILE A 69 33.22 3.61 -1.95
CA ILE A 69 32.23 2.67 -1.40
C ILE A 69 30.93 3.37 -0.97
N GLU A 70 31.00 4.60 -0.44
CA GLU A 70 29.82 5.40 -0.08
C GLU A 70 29.09 5.91 -1.33
N GLU A 71 29.82 6.26 -2.39
CA GLU A 71 29.27 6.64 -3.69
C GLU A 71 28.45 5.49 -4.29
N LEU A 72 28.99 4.27 -4.26
CA LEU A 72 28.29 3.08 -4.73
C LEU A 72 27.05 2.79 -3.85
N ALA A 73 27.20 2.84 -2.52
CA ALA A 73 26.11 2.60 -1.58
C ALA A 73 24.96 3.61 -1.77
N LEU A 74 25.27 4.89 -2.07
CA LEU A 74 24.26 5.90 -2.39
C LEU A 74 23.44 5.54 -3.61
N LEU A 75 24.09 5.11 -4.69
CA LEU A 75 23.40 4.72 -5.91
C LEU A 75 22.54 3.47 -5.72
N GLU A 76 23.07 2.46 -5.03
CA GLU A 76 22.30 1.25 -4.67
C GLU A 76 21.08 1.59 -3.81
N ALA A 77 21.23 2.49 -2.84
CA ALA A 77 20.14 2.89 -1.95
C ALA A 77 19.04 3.67 -2.71
N ILE A 78 19.42 4.53 -3.65
CA ILE A 78 18.45 5.25 -4.50
C ILE A 78 17.74 4.29 -5.46
N GLU A 79 18.44 3.29 -6.00
CA GLU A 79 17.83 2.24 -6.82
C GLU A 79 16.79 1.44 -6.02
N GLN A 80 17.09 1.09 -4.77
CA GLN A 80 16.21 0.30 -3.91
C GLN A 80 15.02 1.08 -3.33
N HIS A 81 15.26 2.29 -2.85
CA HIS A 81 14.26 3.09 -2.12
C HIS A 81 13.57 4.15 -2.99
N GLY A 82 14.10 4.42 -4.17
CA GLY A 82 13.63 5.44 -5.08
C GLY A 82 14.18 6.84 -4.75
N MET A 83 14.37 7.63 -5.80
CA MET A 83 14.77 9.03 -5.71
C MET A 83 13.77 9.84 -4.87
N GLY A 84 14.25 10.50 -3.82
CA GLY A 84 13.43 11.32 -2.91
C GLY A 84 13.24 10.72 -1.51
N ASN A 85 13.45 9.41 -1.33
CA ASN A 85 13.45 8.77 -0.02
C ASN A 85 14.84 8.84 0.64
N TRP A 86 15.26 10.06 0.98
CA TRP A 86 16.61 10.32 1.50
C TRP A 86 16.85 9.76 2.91
N ASP A 87 15.78 9.62 3.71
CA ASP A 87 15.86 8.97 5.01
C ASP A 87 16.25 7.49 4.86
N GLY A 88 15.57 6.75 3.97
CA GLY A 88 15.93 5.36 3.68
C GLY A 88 17.34 5.22 3.09
N ALA A 89 17.74 6.16 2.23
CA ALA A 89 19.09 6.16 1.67
C ALA A 89 20.16 6.37 2.76
N ALA A 90 19.99 7.38 3.62
CA ALA A 90 20.92 7.65 4.71
C ALA A 90 21.02 6.49 5.71
N ASP A 91 19.92 5.82 6.02
CA ASP A 91 19.90 4.65 6.90
C ASP A 91 20.75 3.49 6.36
N GLN A 92 20.79 3.32 5.02
CA GLN A 92 21.63 2.32 4.37
C GLN A 92 23.11 2.71 4.35
N LEU A 93 23.43 4.00 4.17
CA LEU A 93 24.82 4.50 4.18
C LEU A 93 25.42 4.49 5.59
N ARG A 94 24.63 4.82 6.62
CA ARG A 94 25.02 4.95 8.04
C ARG A 94 26.06 6.03 8.37
N THR A 95 26.75 6.58 7.38
CA THR A 95 27.81 7.59 7.55
C THR A 95 27.37 9.00 7.16
N LYS A 96 26.32 9.14 6.35
CA LYS A 96 25.83 10.42 5.80
C LYS A 96 24.40 10.71 6.25
N THR A 97 24.08 11.98 6.40
CA THR A 97 22.71 12.42 6.70
C THR A 97 21.83 12.47 5.44
N PRO A 98 20.50 12.42 5.57
CA PRO A 98 19.59 12.53 4.41
C PRO A 98 19.84 13.79 3.57
N ARG A 99 20.16 14.91 4.23
CA ARG A 99 20.48 16.16 3.55
C ARG A 99 21.78 16.08 2.75
N GLU A 100 22.84 15.54 3.35
CA GLU A 100 24.13 15.37 2.65
C GLU A 100 23.99 14.43 1.46
N SER A 101 23.31 13.29 1.62
CA SER A 101 23.05 12.33 0.55
C SER A 101 22.28 12.95 -0.61
N ARG A 102 21.27 13.78 -0.31
CA ARG A 102 20.51 14.53 -1.30
C ARG A 102 21.39 15.53 -2.06
N GLU A 103 22.06 16.42 -1.33
CA GLU A 103 22.86 17.49 -1.92
C GLU A 103 23.99 16.92 -2.78
N HIS A 104 24.64 15.86 -2.32
CA HIS A 104 25.68 15.17 -3.06
C HIS A 104 25.15 14.54 -4.35
N TYR A 105 24.05 13.79 -4.27
CA TYR A 105 23.43 13.18 -5.44
C TYR A 105 23.03 14.23 -6.49
N GLU A 106 22.35 15.29 -6.06
CA GLU A 106 21.92 16.38 -6.94
C GLU A 106 23.12 17.06 -7.61
N ASN A 107 24.17 17.39 -6.85
CA ASN A 107 25.30 18.15 -7.36
C ASN A 107 26.20 17.36 -8.32
N TYR A 108 26.42 16.06 -8.08
CA TYR A 108 27.36 15.26 -8.88
C TYR A 108 26.67 14.38 -9.94
N TYR A 109 25.52 13.78 -9.60
CA TYR A 109 24.83 12.82 -10.47
C TYR A 109 23.69 13.41 -11.28
N VAL A 110 23.05 14.50 -10.82
CA VAL A 110 21.95 15.15 -11.56
C VAL A 110 22.42 16.37 -12.34
N TYR A 111 23.05 17.32 -11.65
CA TYR A 111 23.49 18.59 -12.21
C TYR A 111 24.99 18.61 -12.55
N GLY A 112 25.73 17.62 -12.06
CA GLY A 112 27.16 17.45 -12.30
C GLY A 112 27.48 16.90 -13.68
N ASN A 113 28.77 16.62 -13.89
CA ASN A 113 29.26 16.14 -15.18
C ASN A 113 28.67 14.79 -15.57
N ILE A 114 28.47 13.89 -14.60
CA ILE A 114 27.82 12.60 -14.82
C ILE A 114 26.40 12.82 -15.34
N GLY A 115 25.58 13.58 -14.61
CA GLY A 115 24.19 13.85 -14.99
C GLY A 115 24.06 14.51 -16.36
N LYS A 116 24.98 15.42 -16.71
CA LYS A 116 25.04 16.05 -18.04
C LYS A 116 25.39 15.05 -19.14
N ALA A 117 26.31 14.12 -18.88
CA ALA A 117 26.73 13.11 -19.84
C ALA A 117 25.71 11.97 -20.00
N THR A 118 25.00 11.61 -18.92
CA THR A 118 24.01 10.53 -18.92
C THR A 118 22.63 10.98 -19.38
N ARG A 119 22.29 12.27 -19.24
CA ARG A 119 21.08 12.83 -19.84
C ARG A 119 21.21 12.81 -21.37
N ALA A 120 20.50 11.88 -22.00
CA ALA A 120 20.41 11.85 -23.46
C ALA A 120 19.94 13.20 -24.01
N GLU A 121 20.66 13.74 -25.00
CA GLU A 121 20.33 15.03 -25.67
C GLU A 121 18.93 15.03 -26.31
N LYS A 122 18.34 13.85 -26.54
CA LYS A 122 16.93 13.72 -26.86
C LYS A 122 16.12 14.01 -25.60
N ARG A 123 15.84 15.30 -25.38
CA ARG A 123 14.59 15.71 -24.74
C ARG A 123 13.48 15.02 -25.52
N VAL A 124 12.98 13.91 -25.02
CA VAL A 124 11.63 13.49 -25.35
C VAL A 124 10.80 14.65 -24.81
N HIS A 125 10.40 15.56 -25.69
CA HIS A 125 9.29 16.43 -25.36
C HIS A 125 8.15 15.46 -25.12
N PRO A 126 7.71 15.27 -23.86
CA PRO A 126 6.51 14.48 -23.65
C PRO A 126 5.45 15.26 -24.40
N VAL A 127 5.05 14.73 -25.54
CA VAL A 127 3.91 15.26 -26.26
C VAL A 127 2.75 14.93 -25.34
N ASP A 128 2.23 15.96 -24.70
CA ASP A 128 0.99 15.83 -23.97
C ASP A 128 -0.09 15.49 -25.00
N HIS A 129 -0.36 14.19 -25.14
CA HIS A 129 -1.42 13.69 -25.99
C HIS A 129 -2.81 13.97 -25.40
N VAL A 130 -2.89 14.60 -24.22
CA VAL A 130 -4.10 15.28 -23.74
C VAL A 130 -4.24 16.59 -24.52
N GLN A 131 -4.47 16.48 -25.83
CA GLN A 131 -4.78 17.64 -26.64
C GLN A 131 -6.09 18.28 -26.14
N SER A 132 -5.92 19.50 -25.62
CA SER A 132 -6.88 20.58 -25.44
C SER A 132 -8.18 20.44 -26.25
N SER A 133 -9.18 19.78 -25.66
CA SER A 133 -10.61 19.98 -25.98
C SER A 133 -11.52 19.40 -24.90
N VAL A 134 -11.03 18.44 -24.10
CA VAL A 134 -11.72 17.98 -22.89
C VAL A 134 -10.70 17.69 -21.79
N ALA A 135 -9.88 18.67 -21.44
CA ALA A 135 -9.28 18.65 -20.11
C ALA A 135 -10.44 18.76 -19.13
N THR A 136 -10.92 17.62 -18.63
CA THR A 136 -11.62 17.61 -17.34
C THR A 136 -10.55 18.05 -16.37
N GLN A 137 -10.41 19.36 -16.18
CA GLN A 137 -9.51 19.91 -15.19
C GLN A 137 -9.92 19.26 -13.88
N CYS A 138 -9.04 18.40 -13.36
CA CYS A 138 -9.05 18.08 -11.95
C CYS A 138 -8.58 19.35 -11.25
N GLU A 139 -9.46 20.36 -11.19
CA GLU A 139 -9.27 21.48 -10.29
C GLU A 139 -9.34 20.87 -8.89
N ALA A 140 -8.17 20.58 -8.32
CA ALA A 140 -8.03 20.33 -6.90
C ALA A 140 -8.40 21.64 -6.19
N ASN A 141 -9.69 21.92 -6.08
CA ASN A 141 -10.22 23.08 -5.40
C ASN A 141 -9.98 22.89 -3.90
N THR A 142 -8.84 23.40 -3.47
CA THR A 142 -8.32 23.38 -2.10
C THR A 142 -9.23 24.17 -1.14
N GLU A 143 -10.07 25.06 -1.67
CA GLU A 143 -10.93 25.96 -0.90
C GLU A 143 -12.10 25.26 -0.16
N ALA A 144 -12.52 24.06 -0.57
CA ALA A 144 -13.65 23.39 0.06
C ALA A 144 -13.31 22.61 1.35
N ASN A 145 -12.02 22.37 1.63
CA ASN A 145 -11.59 21.29 2.52
C ASN A 145 -10.97 21.70 3.86
N GLU A 146 -10.97 22.98 4.22
CA GLU A 146 -10.41 23.45 5.51
C GLU A 146 -11.19 22.96 6.76
N ASN A 147 -12.31 22.25 6.60
CA ASN A 147 -13.24 21.94 7.69
C ASN A 147 -13.34 20.45 8.09
N MET A 148 -12.45 19.57 7.62
CA MET A 148 -12.49 18.13 7.93
C MET A 148 -11.34 17.75 8.86
N THR A 149 -11.64 17.16 10.03
CA THR A 149 -10.60 16.75 11.00
C THR A 149 -9.80 15.55 10.47
N LEU A 150 -8.59 15.32 11.01
CA LEU A 150 -7.76 14.17 10.63
C LEU A 150 -8.46 12.83 10.87
N GLU A 151 -9.23 12.71 11.95
CA GLU A 151 -10.02 11.52 12.25
C GLU A 151 -11.14 11.29 11.22
N GLU A 152 -11.81 12.37 10.78
CA GLU A 152 -12.82 12.29 9.72
C GLU A 152 -12.22 11.93 8.36
N GLN A 153 -11.01 12.43 8.05
CA GLN A 153 -10.29 12.05 6.84
C GLN A 153 -9.99 10.55 6.82
N GLN A 154 -9.52 10.00 7.94
CA GLN A 154 -9.24 8.57 8.09
C GLN A 154 -10.51 7.70 8.02
N GLU A 155 -11.61 8.12 8.66
CA GLU A 155 -12.89 7.38 8.60
C GLU A 155 -13.46 7.32 7.17
N LEU A 156 -13.29 8.39 6.39
CA LEU A 156 -13.77 8.47 5.01
C LEU A 156 -12.78 7.89 4.00
N GLY A 157 -11.52 7.69 4.40
CA GLY A 157 -10.41 7.42 3.48
C GLY A 157 -10.27 8.51 2.43
N TYR A 158 -10.65 9.76 2.74
CA TYR A 158 -10.61 10.88 1.81
C TYR A 158 -9.28 11.62 1.96
N MET A 159 -8.61 11.89 0.84
CA MET A 159 -7.33 12.57 0.73
C MET A 159 -7.55 14.00 0.21
N PRO A 160 -7.65 15.02 1.08
CA PRO A 160 -8.13 16.34 0.70
C PRO A 160 -7.24 17.08 -0.30
N LEU A 161 -5.91 16.90 -0.21
CA LEU A 161 -4.94 17.53 -1.11
C LEU A 161 -4.95 16.93 -2.53
N ARG A 162 -5.50 15.73 -2.67
CA ARG A 162 -5.65 15.03 -3.96
C ARG A 162 -7.09 15.08 -4.50
N ASP A 163 -8.02 15.55 -3.67
CA ASP A 163 -9.47 15.41 -3.90
C ASP A 163 -9.86 13.98 -4.30
N ASP A 164 -9.32 13.01 -3.55
CA ASP A 164 -9.36 11.60 -3.92
C ASP A 164 -9.70 10.70 -2.73
N PHE A 165 -10.04 9.44 -2.97
CA PHE A 165 -10.30 8.46 -1.92
C PHE A 165 -9.29 7.31 -1.97
N GLU A 166 -8.90 6.78 -0.82
CA GLU A 166 -8.05 5.59 -0.71
C GLU A 166 -8.68 4.37 -1.40
N ARG A 167 -10.02 4.28 -1.38
CA ARG A 167 -10.78 3.27 -2.11
C ARG A 167 -11.81 3.92 -3.01
N GLU A 168 -11.64 3.74 -4.31
CA GLU A 168 -12.55 4.33 -5.29
C GLU A 168 -13.78 3.46 -5.56
N PHE A 169 -14.81 4.08 -6.15
CA PHE A 169 -15.94 3.33 -6.70
C PHE A 169 -15.46 2.43 -7.84
N LYS A 170 -15.72 1.12 -7.72
CA LYS A 170 -15.12 0.06 -8.58
C LYS A 170 -13.60 0.12 -8.59
N ASN A 171 -12.99 -0.05 -7.43
CA ASN A 171 -11.54 -0.02 -7.25
C ASN A 171 -10.80 -1.10 -8.06
N GLU A 172 -11.52 -2.07 -8.61
CA GLU A 172 -10.99 -3.15 -9.43
C GLU A 172 -10.93 -2.77 -10.92
N ALA A 173 -11.37 -1.58 -11.33
CA ALA A 173 -11.38 -1.20 -12.75
C ALA A 173 -9.97 -1.10 -13.36
N GLU A 174 -8.96 -0.79 -12.55
CA GLU A 174 -7.54 -0.76 -12.93
C GLU A 174 -7.05 -2.15 -13.36
N GLU A 175 -7.58 -3.23 -12.78
CA GLU A 175 -7.22 -4.61 -13.14
C GLU A 175 -7.55 -4.93 -14.61
N LEU A 176 -8.54 -4.25 -15.19
CA LEU A 176 -8.91 -4.44 -16.59
C LEU A 176 -7.83 -3.94 -17.56
N VAL A 177 -7.02 -2.96 -17.15
CA VAL A 177 -6.03 -2.30 -18.01
C VAL A 177 -4.59 -2.70 -17.71
N THR A 178 -4.33 -3.43 -16.62
CA THR A 178 -2.98 -3.92 -16.27
C THR A 178 -2.39 -4.86 -17.31
N GLU A 179 -3.23 -5.66 -17.97
CA GLU A 179 -2.82 -6.67 -18.95
C GLU A 179 -2.67 -6.11 -20.39
N ILE A 180 -2.97 -4.82 -20.60
CA ILE A 180 -2.85 -4.20 -21.91
C ILE A 180 -1.37 -3.96 -22.22
N SER A 181 -0.80 -4.83 -23.06
CA SER A 181 0.54 -4.68 -23.61
C SER A 181 0.50 -4.32 -25.09
N PHE A 182 1.49 -3.54 -25.54
CA PHE A 182 1.70 -3.20 -26.94
C PHE A 182 3.07 -3.74 -27.35
N SER A 183 3.08 -4.73 -28.24
CA SER A 183 4.33 -5.19 -28.85
C SER A 183 4.48 -4.56 -30.23
N ASN A 184 5.67 -4.05 -30.55
CA ASN A 184 5.94 -3.42 -31.85
C ASN A 184 5.97 -4.44 -33.01
N ASP A 185 6.09 -5.72 -32.68
CA ASP A 185 6.13 -6.85 -33.61
C ASP A 185 4.75 -7.50 -33.81
N GLU A 186 3.68 -6.94 -33.21
CA GLU A 186 2.33 -7.45 -33.39
C GLU A 186 1.92 -7.34 -34.88
N PRO A 187 1.63 -8.47 -35.55
CA PRO A 187 1.23 -8.44 -36.95
C PRO A 187 -0.05 -7.62 -37.09
N LYS A 188 -0.07 -6.69 -38.05
CA LYS A 188 -1.19 -5.77 -38.38
C LYS A 188 -2.56 -6.45 -38.62
N LEU A 189 -2.62 -7.77 -38.60
CA LEU A 189 -3.77 -8.56 -39.01
C LEU A 189 -4.72 -8.95 -37.86
N GLU A 190 -4.35 -8.77 -36.60
CA GLU A 190 -5.23 -9.17 -35.49
C GLU A 190 -6.18 -8.04 -35.05
N SER A 191 -7.02 -7.59 -36.00
CA SER A 191 -8.06 -6.57 -35.76
C SER A 191 -8.93 -6.91 -34.54
N GLY A 192 -9.15 -8.19 -34.26
CA GLY A 192 -9.85 -8.66 -33.05
C GLY A 192 -9.13 -8.32 -31.74
N MET A 193 -7.82 -8.50 -31.66
CA MET A 193 -7.04 -8.22 -30.44
C MET A 193 -6.92 -6.71 -30.20
N LEU A 194 -6.73 -5.91 -31.27
CA LEU A 194 -6.78 -4.45 -31.15
C LEU A 194 -8.15 -3.96 -30.69
N ASN A 195 -9.24 -4.49 -31.25
CA ASN A 195 -10.60 -4.15 -30.84
C ASN A 195 -10.88 -4.55 -29.38
N TYR A 196 -10.33 -5.67 -28.92
CA TYR A 196 -10.41 -6.08 -27.51
C TYR A 196 -9.71 -5.09 -26.59
N LYS A 197 -8.46 -4.69 -26.91
CA LYS A 197 -7.70 -3.68 -26.17
C LYS A 197 -8.44 -2.33 -26.13
N ILE A 198 -9.05 -1.93 -27.26
CA ILE A 198 -9.90 -0.73 -27.34
C ILE A 198 -11.12 -0.87 -26.41
N ALA A 199 -11.85 -2.00 -26.46
CA ALA A 199 -13.02 -2.23 -25.63
C ALA A 199 -12.69 -2.21 -24.13
N GLN A 200 -11.57 -2.82 -23.70
CA GLN A 200 -11.08 -2.73 -22.33
C GLN A 200 -10.83 -1.27 -21.92
N THR A 201 -10.16 -0.50 -22.78
CA THR A 201 -9.89 0.91 -22.54
C THR A 201 -11.16 1.75 -22.46
N GLU A 202 -12.17 1.47 -23.29
CA GLU A 202 -13.47 2.16 -23.25
C GLU A 202 -14.25 1.88 -21.97
N ILE A 203 -14.22 0.64 -21.49
CA ILE A 203 -14.85 0.26 -20.21
C ILE A 203 -14.17 1.00 -19.06
N TYR A 204 -12.84 1.03 -19.04
CA TYR A 204 -12.08 1.78 -18.04
C TYR A 204 -12.39 3.29 -18.08
N CYS A 205 -12.39 3.90 -19.27
CA CYS A 205 -12.77 5.31 -19.44
C CYS A 205 -14.19 5.61 -18.94
N ARG A 206 -15.13 4.68 -19.13
CA ARG A 206 -16.51 4.81 -18.63
C ARG A 206 -16.54 4.80 -17.10
N ASP A 207 -15.77 3.92 -16.48
CA ASP A 207 -15.68 3.83 -15.03
C ASP A 207 -15.03 5.08 -14.42
N LEU A 208 -13.98 5.62 -15.05
CA LEU A 208 -13.40 6.92 -14.67
C LEU A 208 -14.42 8.07 -14.73
N LYS A 209 -15.22 8.13 -15.79
CA LYS A 209 -16.30 9.14 -15.92
C LYS A 209 -17.36 8.99 -14.83
N ASP A 210 -17.76 7.76 -14.49
CA ASP A 210 -18.73 7.54 -13.41
C ASP A 210 -18.15 7.88 -12.03
N ARG A 211 -16.87 7.58 -11.77
CA ARG A 211 -16.16 8.01 -10.57
C ARG A 211 -16.14 9.53 -10.45
N GLN A 212 -15.75 10.24 -11.51
CA GLN A 212 -15.72 11.70 -11.49
C GLN A 212 -17.12 12.30 -11.30
N ARG A 213 -18.14 11.72 -11.95
CA ARG A 213 -19.54 12.12 -11.74
C ARG A 213 -19.96 11.95 -10.27
N ARG A 214 -19.59 10.85 -9.62
CA ARG A 214 -19.89 10.61 -8.20
C ARG A 214 -19.18 11.59 -7.29
N LYS A 215 -17.89 11.86 -7.54
CA LYS A 215 -17.12 12.91 -6.82
C LYS A 215 -17.80 14.26 -6.94
N ASN A 216 -18.21 14.64 -8.16
CA ASN A 216 -18.93 15.88 -8.41
C ASN A 216 -20.28 15.95 -7.69
N ILE A 217 -21.07 14.86 -7.69
CA ILE A 217 -22.34 14.80 -6.95
C ILE A 217 -22.10 14.93 -5.44
N ALA A 218 -21.10 14.21 -4.90
CA ALA A 218 -20.75 14.29 -3.49
C ALA A 218 -20.34 15.70 -3.07
N ARG A 219 -19.60 16.40 -3.94
CA ARG A 219 -19.20 17.80 -3.76
C ARG A 219 -20.40 18.75 -3.82
N GLN A 220 -21.22 18.65 -4.87
CA GLN A 220 -22.42 19.50 -5.04
C GLN A 220 -23.43 19.33 -3.91
N ALA A 221 -23.54 18.11 -3.37
CA ALA A 221 -24.42 17.81 -2.24
C ALA A 221 -23.76 18.09 -0.87
N ASP A 222 -22.55 18.66 -0.84
CA ASP A 222 -21.81 18.97 0.40
C ASP A 222 -21.72 17.76 1.36
N LEU A 223 -21.59 16.55 0.79
CA LEU A 223 -21.53 15.29 1.54
C LEU A 223 -20.16 15.08 2.21
N LEU A 224 -19.16 15.84 1.80
CA LEU A 224 -17.82 15.82 2.36
C LEU A 224 -17.71 16.74 3.58
N SER A 225 -18.53 17.79 3.70
CA SER A 225 -18.47 18.65 4.88
C SER A 225 -19.23 18.06 6.07
N GLY A 226 -18.67 18.22 7.27
CA GLY A 226 -19.28 17.81 8.53
C GLY A 226 -20.65 18.45 8.83
N LYS A 227 -21.13 19.39 8.00
CA LYS A 227 -22.47 20.01 8.13
C LYS A 227 -23.60 19.01 7.87
N HIS A 228 -23.38 18.01 7.01
CA HIS A 228 -24.39 16.96 6.76
C HIS A 228 -24.53 15.99 7.94
N LYS A 229 -23.44 15.73 8.71
CA LYS A 229 -23.56 15.03 10.01
C LYS A 229 -24.39 15.86 10.99
N ARG A 230 -24.23 17.19 11.06
CA ARG A 230 -25.08 18.02 11.95
C ARG A 230 -26.56 17.90 11.62
N ASN A 231 -26.98 17.92 10.37
CA ASN A 231 -28.41 17.82 10.01
C ASN A 231 -28.98 16.40 10.12
N VAL A 232 -28.18 15.35 9.85
CA VAL A 232 -28.61 13.95 10.04
C VAL A 232 -28.66 13.60 11.53
N ILE A 233 -27.72 14.11 12.34
CA ILE A 233 -27.74 14.00 13.80
C ILE A 233 -28.89 14.86 14.37
N ARG A 234 -29.11 16.10 13.91
CA ARG A 234 -30.23 16.95 14.37
C ARG A 234 -31.59 16.40 13.98
N ARG A 235 -31.74 15.79 12.80
CA ARG A 235 -32.98 15.09 12.38
C ARG A 235 -33.21 13.77 13.14
N LYS A 236 -32.14 13.14 13.63
CA LYS A 236 -32.23 12.00 14.56
C LYS A 236 -32.60 12.46 15.97
N LEU A 237 -32.00 13.54 16.46
CA LEU A 237 -32.29 14.15 17.76
C LEU A 237 -33.70 14.78 17.82
N SER A 238 -34.15 15.48 16.78
CA SER A 238 -35.48 16.11 16.73
C SER A 238 -36.63 15.12 16.53
N LYS A 239 -36.34 13.89 16.08
CA LYS A 239 -37.31 12.78 16.07
C LYS A 239 -37.34 12.02 17.40
N GLU A 240 -36.32 12.17 18.24
CA GLU A 240 -36.27 11.59 19.59
C GLU A 240 -36.91 12.51 20.65
N GLU A 241 -37.04 13.82 20.40
CA GLU A 241 -37.62 14.79 21.37
C GLU A 241 -39.15 14.79 21.51
N ASN A 242 -39.91 14.03 20.70
CA ASN A 242 -41.38 13.98 20.77
C ASN A 242 -41.97 12.69 21.38
N PHE A 243 -41.21 11.99 22.23
CA PHE A 243 -41.76 10.94 23.08
C PHE A 243 -41.32 11.18 24.52
N LYS A 244 -42.14 11.90 25.29
CA LYS A 244 -42.08 11.80 26.75
C LYS A 244 -42.62 10.43 27.16
N PRO A 245 -41.84 9.66 27.91
CA PRO A 245 -42.41 8.98 29.06
C PRO A 245 -41.56 9.23 30.31
N ASP A 246 -42.27 9.26 31.42
CA ASP A 246 -41.75 9.30 32.78
C ASP A 246 -40.63 8.28 33.06
N GLY A 247 -39.69 8.68 33.92
CA GLY A 247 -38.98 7.76 34.80
C GLY A 247 -37.63 7.20 34.31
N ASN A 248 -36.55 7.84 34.78
CA ASN A 248 -35.21 7.29 35.05
C ASN A 248 -34.93 5.81 34.73
N ARG A 249 -34.04 5.56 33.76
CA ARG A 249 -32.94 4.55 33.79
C ARG A 249 -32.03 4.71 32.56
N SER A 250 -30.74 4.92 32.79
CA SER A 250 -29.72 5.13 31.76
C SER A 250 -29.50 3.90 30.85
N ASN A 251 -29.42 4.10 29.53
CA ASN A 251 -29.08 3.07 28.52
C ASN A 251 -27.74 2.35 28.76
N GLY A 252 -26.89 2.86 29.67
CA GLY A 252 -25.66 2.19 30.12
C GLY A 252 -25.91 0.81 30.72
N ASP A 253 -27.07 0.59 31.37
CA ASP A 253 -27.36 -0.68 32.05
C ASP A 253 -27.79 -1.80 31.11
N LEU A 254 -28.36 -1.45 29.95
CA LEU A 254 -28.97 -2.42 29.04
C LEU A 254 -27.95 -3.37 28.40
N PHE A 255 -26.71 -2.93 28.22
CA PHE A 255 -25.67 -3.71 27.53
C PHE A 255 -24.51 -4.13 28.43
N ASN A 256 -24.60 -3.91 29.75
CA ASN A 256 -23.53 -4.21 30.71
C ASN A 256 -22.98 -5.64 30.57
N ASN A 257 -23.84 -6.61 30.27
CA ASN A 257 -23.46 -8.03 30.14
C ASN A 257 -22.69 -8.37 28.86
N ILE A 258 -22.72 -7.49 27.84
CA ILE A 258 -22.08 -7.73 26.54
C ILE A 258 -21.11 -6.63 26.11
N LYS A 259 -21.07 -5.48 26.80
CA LYS A 259 -20.23 -4.31 26.44
C LYS A 259 -18.74 -4.60 26.40
N HIS A 260 -18.27 -5.53 27.22
CA HIS A 260 -16.86 -5.93 27.30
C HIS A 260 -16.48 -7.06 26.33
N CYS A 261 -17.45 -7.63 25.60
CA CYS A 261 -17.15 -8.70 24.67
C CYS A 261 -16.46 -8.18 23.40
N LYS A 262 -15.48 -8.93 22.88
CA LYS A 262 -14.81 -8.62 21.62
C LYS A 262 -15.83 -8.46 20.48
N GLY A 263 -15.66 -7.45 19.64
CA GLY A 263 -16.58 -7.14 18.55
C GLY A 263 -17.86 -6.40 18.94
N PHE A 264 -18.06 -6.03 20.22
CA PHE A 264 -19.21 -5.20 20.64
C PHE A 264 -19.28 -3.86 19.91
N SER A 265 -18.13 -3.21 19.66
CA SER A 265 -18.04 -1.96 18.90
C SER A 265 -18.43 -2.12 17.42
N LEU A 266 -18.30 -3.33 16.86
CA LEU A 266 -18.62 -3.63 15.46
C LEU A 266 -20.12 -3.85 15.21
N LEU A 267 -20.94 -3.91 16.27
CA LEU A 267 -22.38 -4.12 16.17
C LEU A 267 -23.15 -2.80 16.14
N SER A 268 -24.13 -2.70 15.25
CA SER A 268 -25.15 -1.64 15.30
C SER A 268 -25.98 -1.73 16.58
N ILE A 269 -26.67 -0.64 16.94
CA ILE A 269 -27.52 -0.62 18.16
C ILE A 269 -28.62 -1.69 18.12
N ASN A 270 -29.15 -2.01 16.94
CA ASN A 270 -30.18 -3.03 16.76
C ASN A 270 -29.60 -4.44 16.89
N GLU A 271 -28.37 -4.66 16.42
CA GLU A 271 -27.66 -5.92 16.62
C GLU A 271 -27.26 -6.13 18.08
N LYS A 272 -26.89 -5.05 18.81
CA LYS A 272 -26.65 -5.08 20.26
C LYS A 272 -27.92 -5.47 21.02
N LYS A 273 -29.07 -4.88 20.67
CA LYS A 273 -30.38 -5.24 21.23
C LYS A 273 -30.74 -6.70 20.93
N LEU A 274 -30.50 -7.17 19.71
CA LEU A 274 -30.73 -8.56 19.33
C LEU A 274 -29.82 -9.53 20.10
N CYS A 275 -28.53 -9.19 20.26
CA CYS A 275 -27.59 -9.97 21.06
C CYS A 275 -28.04 -10.06 22.53
N HIS A 276 -28.48 -8.95 23.11
CA HIS A 276 -29.02 -8.92 24.46
C HIS A 276 -30.29 -9.79 24.57
N ALA A 277 -31.26 -9.61 23.67
CA ALA A 277 -32.52 -10.36 23.66
C ALA A 277 -32.34 -11.87 23.46
N LEU A 278 -31.36 -12.27 22.65
CA LEU A 278 -31.03 -13.67 22.40
C LEU A 278 -30.07 -14.29 23.42
N SER A 279 -29.60 -13.49 24.39
CA SER A 279 -28.51 -13.83 25.32
C SER A 279 -27.28 -14.37 24.57
N LEU A 280 -26.90 -13.72 23.47
CA LEU A 280 -25.74 -14.06 22.64
C LEU A 280 -24.62 -13.05 22.88
N LYS A 281 -23.40 -13.54 23.04
CA LYS A 281 -22.22 -12.68 23.05
C LYS A 281 -21.93 -12.18 21.62
N PRO A 282 -21.49 -10.91 21.45
CA PRO A 282 -21.12 -10.33 20.15
C PRO A 282 -20.24 -11.22 19.25
N PRO A 283 -19.17 -11.91 19.73
CA PRO A 283 -18.37 -12.80 18.89
C PRO A 283 -19.16 -13.96 18.28
N VAL A 284 -20.11 -14.51 19.06
CA VAL A 284 -20.96 -15.62 18.61
C VAL A 284 -21.93 -15.12 17.54
N TYR A 285 -22.56 -13.97 17.77
CA TYR A 285 -23.45 -13.35 16.78
C TYR A 285 -22.72 -13.04 15.47
N ILE A 286 -21.53 -12.43 15.53
CA ILE A 286 -20.73 -12.10 14.33
C ILE A 286 -20.37 -13.37 13.57
N SER A 287 -19.97 -14.43 14.27
CA SER A 287 -19.63 -15.71 13.65
C SER A 287 -20.84 -16.33 12.93
N VAL A 288 -22.02 -16.32 13.58
CA VAL A 288 -23.27 -16.84 13.01
C VAL A 288 -23.71 -16.00 11.81
N LYS A 289 -23.68 -14.66 11.93
CA LYS A 289 -23.99 -13.74 10.84
C LYS A 289 -23.07 -13.98 9.63
N THR A 290 -21.77 -14.11 9.87
CA THR A 290 -20.78 -14.39 8.82
C THR A 290 -21.05 -15.73 8.14
N SER A 291 -21.36 -16.77 8.90
CA SER A 291 -21.72 -18.09 8.36
C SER A 291 -22.99 -18.04 7.49
N ILE A 292 -24.05 -17.35 7.95
CA ILE A 292 -25.29 -17.18 7.19
C ILE A 292 -25.04 -16.42 5.88
N LEU A 293 -24.25 -15.33 5.92
CA LEU A 293 -23.94 -14.54 4.72
C LEU A 293 -23.10 -15.33 3.71
N LYS A 294 -22.12 -16.11 4.17
CA LYS A 294 -21.33 -17.01 3.30
C LYS A 294 -22.21 -18.09 2.67
N GLU A 295 -23.13 -18.69 3.43
CA GLU A 295 -24.07 -19.69 2.90
C GLU A 295 -25.03 -19.07 1.87
N PHE A 296 -25.51 -17.85 2.12
CA PHE A 296 -26.40 -17.13 1.21
C PHE A 296 -25.71 -16.75 -0.12
N ALA A 297 -24.45 -16.32 -0.05
CA ALA A 297 -23.65 -15.99 -1.23
C ALA A 297 -23.34 -17.21 -2.11
N THR A 298 -23.00 -18.35 -1.49
CA THR A 298 -22.63 -19.59 -2.19
C THR A 298 -23.83 -20.32 -2.82
N LYS A 299 -25.03 -20.22 -2.25
CA LYS A 299 -26.24 -20.95 -2.72
C LYS A 299 -27.16 -20.16 -3.66
N ARG A 300 -26.68 -19.09 -4.32
CA ARG A 300 -27.47 -18.24 -5.25
C ARG A 300 -28.85 -17.84 -4.71
N HIS A 301 -28.91 -17.21 -3.53
CA HIS A 301 -30.13 -16.66 -2.93
C HIS A 301 -31.23 -17.66 -2.50
N LYS A 302 -30.93 -18.96 -2.37
CA LYS A 302 -31.87 -19.94 -1.79
C LYS A 302 -31.79 -19.99 -0.26
N LEU A 303 -32.90 -20.34 0.40
CA LEU A 303 -33.00 -20.45 1.86
C LEU A 303 -31.95 -21.43 2.43
N PRO A 304 -31.14 -21.02 3.43
CA PRO A 304 -30.14 -21.88 4.04
C PRO A 304 -30.79 -22.98 4.88
N MET A 305 -30.96 -24.16 4.27
CA MET A 305 -31.43 -25.39 4.92
C MET A 305 -30.35 -25.97 5.83
N GLY A 306 -30.20 -25.38 7.02
CA GLY A 306 -29.86 -26.00 8.30
C GLY A 306 -28.65 -26.94 8.46
N GLY A 307 -27.78 -27.12 7.46
CA GLY A 307 -26.78 -28.20 7.47
C GLY A 307 -25.35 -27.81 7.12
N GLY A 308 -25.01 -26.52 7.07
CA GLY A 308 -23.67 -26.05 6.69
C GLY A 308 -22.88 -25.41 7.84
N ILE A 309 -21.83 -26.12 8.29
CA ILE A 309 -20.61 -25.65 8.97
C ILE A 309 -20.79 -24.82 10.27
N GLY A 310 -20.70 -25.53 11.40
CA GLY A 310 -19.66 -25.23 12.40
C GLY A 310 -20.00 -24.40 13.64
N ILE A 311 -21.20 -23.82 13.78
CA ILE A 311 -21.53 -23.04 15.00
C ILE A 311 -22.73 -23.66 15.70
N LYS A 312 -22.48 -24.29 16.87
CA LYS A 312 -23.52 -24.82 17.76
C LYS A 312 -24.32 -23.66 18.37
N ILE A 313 -25.37 -23.22 17.67
CA ILE A 313 -26.37 -22.29 18.17
C ILE A 313 -27.75 -22.91 18.01
N GLU A 314 -28.63 -22.67 18.98
CA GLU A 314 -30.01 -23.14 18.92
C GLU A 314 -30.70 -22.70 17.64
N LYS A 315 -31.42 -23.63 17.00
CA LYS A 315 -32.13 -23.41 15.73
C LYS A 315 -33.06 -22.19 15.78
N ALA A 316 -33.75 -21.99 16.91
CA ALA A 316 -34.63 -20.84 17.13
C ALA A 316 -33.87 -19.50 17.09
N LYS A 317 -32.71 -19.41 17.76
CA LYS A 317 -31.87 -18.20 17.74
C LYS A 317 -31.30 -17.93 16.35
N ARG A 318 -30.87 -18.98 15.63
CA ARG A 318 -30.43 -18.85 14.23
C ARG A 318 -31.54 -18.31 13.32
N GLN A 319 -32.77 -18.80 13.49
CA GLN A 319 -33.93 -18.30 12.74
C GLN A 319 -34.25 -16.84 13.04
N GLN A 320 -34.17 -16.41 14.31
CA GLN A 320 -34.38 -15.01 14.68
C GLN A 320 -33.30 -14.08 14.09
N ILE A 321 -32.04 -14.53 14.06
CA ILE A 321 -30.96 -13.79 13.37
C ILE A 321 -31.23 -13.70 11.86
N LEU A 322 -31.65 -14.80 11.23
CA LEU A 322 -31.96 -14.82 9.80
C LEU A 322 -33.14 -13.89 9.45
N LYS A 323 -34.18 -13.89 10.28
CA LYS A 323 -35.32 -12.97 10.16
C LYS A 323 -34.86 -11.51 10.29
N PHE A 324 -34.04 -11.21 11.29
CA PHE A 324 -33.47 -9.88 11.48
C PHE A 324 -32.61 -9.43 10.28
N LEU A 325 -31.79 -10.31 9.71
CA LEU A 325 -30.98 -10.01 8.52
C LEU A 325 -31.84 -9.75 7.27
N ASN A 326 -32.99 -10.40 7.17
CA ASN A 326 -33.96 -10.15 6.10
C ASN A 326 -34.69 -8.81 6.29
N GLU A 327 -35.15 -8.52 7.51
CA GLU A 327 -35.86 -7.27 7.84
C GLU A 327 -34.95 -6.04 7.76
N SER A 328 -33.67 -6.19 8.12
CA SER A 328 -32.65 -5.14 7.95
C SER A 328 -32.20 -4.94 6.50
N GLY A 329 -32.67 -5.79 5.57
CA GLY A 329 -32.34 -5.72 4.14
C GLY A 329 -30.93 -6.18 3.79
N VAL A 330 -30.18 -6.74 4.75
CA VAL A 330 -28.83 -7.29 4.56
C VAL A 330 -28.89 -8.55 3.68
N ILE A 331 -29.96 -9.32 3.80
CA ILE A 331 -30.30 -10.46 2.95
C ILE A 331 -31.70 -10.20 2.40
N LYS A 332 -31.96 -10.53 1.12
CA LYS A 332 -33.31 -10.47 0.55
C LYS A 332 -33.63 -11.81 -0.07
N PHE A 333 -34.61 -12.53 0.49
CA PHE A 333 -35.14 -13.71 -0.18
C PHE A 333 -35.99 -13.28 -1.38
N PRO A 334 -35.97 -14.01 -2.50
CA PRO A 334 -37.00 -13.85 -3.51
C PRO A 334 -38.34 -14.08 -2.81
N SER A 335 -39.23 -13.09 -2.85
CA SER A 335 -40.60 -13.25 -2.40
C SER A 335 -41.16 -14.47 -3.10
N ASN A 336 -41.63 -15.47 -2.33
CA ASN A 336 -42.38 -16.60 -2.89
C ASN A 336 -43.54 -16.04 -3.71
N GLY A 337 -43.35 -15.98 -5.02
CA GLY A 337 -44.45 -15.82 -5.97
C GLY A 337 -45.37 -17.01 -5.75
N LYS A 338 -46.60 -16.72 -5.38
CA LYS A 338 -47.71 -17.64 -5.66
C LYS A 338 -47.84 -17.81 -7.17
#